data_AF-A0A9N9X4Q2-F1
#
_entry.id   AF-A0A9N9X4Q2-F1
#
_cell.length_a   1.000
_cell.length_b   1.000
_cell.length_c   1.000
_cell.angle_alpha   90.00
_cell.angle_beta   90.00
_cell.angle_gamma   90.00
#
_symmetry.space_group_name_H-M   'P 1'
#
loop_
_entity.id
_entity.type
_entity.pdbx_description
1 polymer ?
#
loop_
_entity_poly.entity_id
_entity_poly.type
_entity_poly.pdbx_seq_one_letter_code
_entity_poly.pdbx_strand_id
1 'polypeptide(L)'
;MQEAAHISMKLLNFIDNILVTLGSDGLLIARRGSATDNFQENLQLSSEHVRHYPIEEIHDLVNVSGAGDCFSSGFIAAAISGMPEEVCVSVGFAAAKLALQCQAAVPIEMFDKGHECWKTPAKYQTIL
;
A
#
# COMPACT_ATOMS: atom_id res chain seq x y z
N MET A 1 8.96 12.88 -0.69
CA MET A 1 8.54 12.11 0.50
C MET A 1 8.18 13.00 1.70
N GLN A 2 9.08 13.84 2.25
CA GLN A 2 8.79 14.64 3.46
C GLN A 2 7.58 15.59 3.32
N GLU A 3 7.46 16.26 2.18
CA GLU A 3 6.31 17.14 1.91
C GLU A 3 4.99 16.37 1.90
N ALA A 4 4.95 15.21 1.22
CA ALA A 4 3.80 14.32 1.20
C ALA A 4 3.42 13.87 2.62
N ALA A 5 4.41 13.48 3.45
CA ALA A 5 4.18 13.11 4.85
C ALA A 5 3.50 14.24 5.65
N HIS A 6 4.00 15.47 5.50
CA HIS A 6 3.50 16.63 6.22
C HIS A 6 2.08 17.03 5.78
N ILE A 7 1.79 16.97 4.47
CA ILE A 7 0.45 17.22 3.94
C ILE A 7 -0.52 16.14 4.43
N SER A 8 -0.13 14.86 4.36
CA SER A 8 -0.95 13.75 4.82
C SER A 8 -1.32 13.87 6.29
N MET A 9 -0.37 14.23 7.18
CA MET A 9 -0.68 14.47 8.60
C MET A 9 -1.76 15.55 8.80
N LYS A 10 -1.69 16.66 8.05
CA LYS A 10 -2.73 17.70 8.16
C LYS A 10 -4.09 17.21 7.71
N LEU A 11 -4.13 16.37 6.68
CA LEU A 11 -5.34 15.81 6.11
C LEU A 11 -5.98 14.72 7.00
N LEU A 12 -5.24 14.12 7.94
CA LEU A 12 -5.80 13.15 8.91
C LEU A 12 -6.91 13.72 9.80
N ASN A 13 -7.01 15.04 9.90
CA ASN A 13 -8.13 15.71 10.57
C ASN A 13 -9.47 15.56 9.80
N PHE A 14 -9.43 15.17 8.54
CA PHE A 14 -10.59 15.11 7.64
C PHE A 14 -10.75 13.77 6.93
N ILE A 15 -9.66 13.01 6.77
CA ILE A 15 -9.61 11.75 6.04
C ILE A 15 -8.90 10.72 6.92
N ASP A 16 -9.55 9.61 7.25
CA ASP A 16 -9.00 8.64 8.21
C ASP A 16 -7.75 7.91 7.72
N ASN A 17 -7.68 7.64 6.42
CA ASN A 17 -6.63 6.84 5.81
C ASN A 17 -6.18 7.52 4.51
N ILE A 18 -4.89 7.86 4.44
CA ILE A 18 -4.30 8.54 3.29
C ILE A 18 -3.15 7.69 2.78
N LEU A 19 -3.27 7.24 1.53
CA LEU A 19 -2.26 6.48 0.84
C LEU A 19 -1.69 7.38 -0.27
N VAL A 20 -0.37 7.54 -0.31
CA VAL A 20 0.35 8.31 -1.32
C VAL A 20 1.32 7.39 -2.03
N THR A 21 1.06 7.09 -3.29
CA THR A 21 2.00 6.34 -4.14
C THR A 21 3.16 7.25 -4.54
N LEU A 22 4.39 6.75 -4.39
CA LEU A 22 5.63 7.48 -4.62
C LEU A 22 6.44 6.89 -5.79
N GLY A 23 5.81 6.09 -6.66
CA GLY A 23 6.48 5.43 -7.78
C GLY A 23 7.59 4.50 -7.31
N SER A 24 8.82 4.70 -7.79
CA SER A 24 10.00 3.91 -7.40
C SER A 24 10.33 4.03 -5.91
N ASP A 25 9.88 5.08 -5.24
CA ASP A 25 10.10 5.27 -3.80
C ASP A 25 9.06 4.50 -2.95
N GLY A 26 8.11 3.80 -3.56
CA GLY A 26 7.14 2.95 -2.85
C GLY A 26 5.87 3.68 -2.45
N LEU A 27 5.48 3.57 -1.17
CA LEU A 27 4.20 4.06 -0.66
C LEU A 27 4.35 4.75 0.69
N LEU A 28 3.58 5.81 0.90
CA LEU A 28 3.39 6.43 2.20
C LEU A 28 1.95 6.23 2.66
N ILE A 29 1.77 5.74 3.88
CA ILE A 29 0.46 5.63 4.54
C ILE A 29 0.44 6.54 5.75
N ALA A 30 -0.52 7.45 5.80
CA ALA A 30 -0.85 8.18 7.01
C ALA A 30 -2.22 7.71 7.49
N ARG A 31 -2.30 7.29 8.76
CA ARG A 31 -3.56 6.94 9.44
C ARG A 31 -3.36 6.88 10.95
N ARG A 32 -4.46 6.69 11.68
CA ARG A 32 -4.42 6.37 13.11
C ARG A 32 -4.23 4.86 13.34
N GLY A 33 -3.46 4.53 14.37
CA GLY A 33 -3.17 3.14 14.76
C GLY A 33 -1.94 2.54 14.08
N SER A 34 -1.71 1.27 14.39
CA SER A 34 -0.52 0.50 14.01
C SER A 34 -0.64 -0.11 12.61
N ALA A 35 0.49 -0.52 12.03
CA ALA A 35 0.48 -1.26 10.75
C ALA A 35 -0.09 -2.69 10.87
N THR A 36 -0.20 -3.20 12.10
CA THR A 36 -0.80 -4.51 12.40
C THR A 36 -2.31 -4.42 12.65
N ASP A 37 -2.87 -3.22 12.65
CA ASP A 37 -4.32 -3.00 12.81
C ASP A 37 -5.02 -3.11 11.45
N ASN A 38 -6.25 -3.64 11.47
CA ASN A 38 -7.08 -3.70 10.28
C ASN A 38 -7.63 -2.32 9.89
N PHE A 39 -8.01 -2.15 8.63
CA PHE A 39 -8.57 -0.88 8.14
C PHE A 39 -10.02 -0.62 8.60
N GLN A 40 -10.76 -1.67 8.99
CA GLN A 40 -12.13 -1.53 9.49
C GLN A 40 -12.22 -1.17 10.98
N GLU A 41 -11.10 -1.19 11.70
CA GLU A 41 -11.10 -0.89 13.13
C GLU A 41 -11.34 0.60 13.39
N ASN A 42 -12.13 0.90 14.41
CA ASN A 42 -12.33 2.28 14.86
C ASN A 42 -11.14 2.70 15.72
N LEU A 43 -10.24 3.50 15.12
CA LEU A 43 -8.98 3.92 15.71
C LEU A 43 -8.96 5.43 16.02
N GLN A 44 -10.12 6.07 16.22
CA GLN A 44 -10.20 7.52 16.43
C GLN A 44 -9.43 8.01 17.66
N LEU A 45 -9.25 7.15 18.67
CA LEU A 45 -8.48 7.46 19.89
C LEU A 45 -7.00 7.04 19.80
N SER A 46 -6.60 6.40 18.70
CA SER A 46 -5.23 5.94 18.50
C SER A 46 -4.35 7.07 17.97
N SER A 47 -3.04 6.97 18.25
CA SER A 47 -2.04 7.90 17.74
C SER A 47 -2.01 7.90 16.20
N GLU A 48 -1.82 9.08 15.64
CA GLU A 48 -1.56 9.28 14.21
C GLU A 48 -0.13 8.87 13.89
N HIS A 49 0.04 8.20 12.75
CA HIS A 49 1.34 7.74 12.28
C HIS A 49 1.44 7.94 10.78
N VAL A 50 2.64 8.26 10.31
CA VAL A 50 3.02 8.17 8.90
C VAL A 50 4.07 7.09 8.74
N ARG A 51 3.77 6.12 7.88
CA ARG A 51 4.65 5.00 7.56
C ARG A 51 5.07 5.06 6.10
N HIS A 52 6.35 4.84 5.87
CA HIS A 52 6.92 4.68 4.54
C HIS A 52 7.22 3.20 4.29
N TYR A 53 6.64 2.69 3.22
CA TYR A 53 6.83 1.34 2.70
C TYR A 53 7.71 1.43 1.44
N PRO A 54 9.03 1.20 1.56
CA PRO A 54 9.91 1.17 0.41
C PRO A 54 9.60 -0.06 -0.45
N ILE A 55 9.93 0.03 -1.73
CA ILE A 55 9.90 -1.10 -2.66
C ILE A 55 11.31 -1.46 -3.10
N GLU A 56 11.50 -2.72 -3.49
CA GLU A 56 12.72 -3.15 -4.15
C GLU A 56 12.77 -2.63 -5.59
N GLU A 57 13.97 -2.45 -6.11
CA GLU A 57 14.18 -2.05 -7.50
C GLU A 57 13.62 -3.13 -8.44
N ILE A 58 12.89 -2.68 -9.47
CA ILE A 58 12.26 -3.56 -10.46
C ILE A 58 13.10 -3.48 -11.73
N HIS A 59 13.86 -4.54 -12.01
CA HIS A 59 14.76 -4.60 -13.16
C HIS A 59 14.04 -4.93 -14.49
N ASP A 60 12.90 -5.62 -14.45
CA ASP A 60 12.14 -6.04 -15.64
C ASP A 60 10.91 -5.14 -15.89
N LEU A 61 11.10 -3.82 -15.83
CA LEU A 61 10.03 -2.85 -16.07
C LEU A 61 9.62 -2.83 -17.55
N VAL A 62 8.34 -3.10 -17.82
CA VAL A 62 7.76 -3.08 -19.18
C VAL A 62 6.89 -1.85 -19.39
N ASN A 63 6.03 -1.51 -18.42
CA ASN A 63 5.07 -0.41 -18.49
C ASN A 63 4.79 0.11 -17.08
N VAL A 64 4.39 1.38 -16.91
CA VAL A 64 3.94 1.94 -15.62
C VAL A 64 2.43 2.14 -15.53
N SER A 65 1.74 1.99 -16.67
CA SER A 65 0.30 2.18 -16.77
C SER A 65 -0.43 1.15 -15.90
N GLY A 66 -1.38 1.60 -15.09
CA GLY A 66 -2.20 0.75 -14.23
C GLY A 66 -1.51 0.18 -12.99
N ALA A 67 -0.24 0.50 -12.74
CA ALA A 67 0.44 0.09 -11.51
C ALA A 67 -0.27 0.60 -10.24
N GLY A 68 -0.73 1.84 -10.26
CA GLY A 68 -1.52 2.44 -9.16
C GLY A 68 -2.90 1.80 -8.99
N ASP A 69 -3.57 1.45 -10.10
CA ASP A 69 -4.89 0.81 -10.08
C ASP A 69 -4.79 -0.63 -9.57
N CYS A 70 -3.77 -1.37 -10.02
CA CYS A 70 -3.48 -2.73 -9.55
C CYS A 70 -3.04 -2.72 -8.08
N PHE A 71 -2.20 -1.75 -7.67
CA PHE A 71 -1.86 -1.53 -6.27
C PHE A 71 -3.14 -1.35 -5.43
N SER A 72 -3.97 -0.38 -5.81
CA SER A 72 -5.18 -0.03 -5.07
C SER A 72 -6.14 -1.21 -5.00
N SER A 73 -6.31 -1.95 -6.11
CA SER A 73 -7.19 -3.12 -6.17
C SER A 73 -6.69 -4.28 -5.30
N GLY A 74 -5.39 -4.59 -5.35
CA GLY A 74 -4.79 -5.62 -4.49
C GLY A 74 -4.87 -5.25 -3.02
N PHE A 75 -4.57 -4.00 -2.70
CA PHE A 75 -4.68 -3.46 -1.35
C PHE A 75 -6.13 -3.57 -0.83
N ILE A 76 -7.11 -3.10 -1.60
CA ILE A 76 -8.53 -3.16 -1.23
C ILE A 76 -8.98 -4.62 -1.04
N ALA A 77 -8.58 -5.53 -1.93
CA ALA A 77 -8.91 -6.95 -1.82
C ALA A 77 -8.40 -7.59 -0.51
N ALA A 78 -7.20 -7.22 -0.08
CA ALA A 78 -6.65 -7.65 1.20
C ALA A 78 -7.36 -6.98 2.38
N ALA A 79 -7.61 -5.67 2.30
CA ALA A 79 -8.30 -4.92 3.35
C ALA A 79 -9.71 -5.48 3.61
N ILE A 80 -10.53 -5.68 2.58
CA ILE A 80 -11.88 -6.27 2.74
C ILE A 80 -11.84 -7.73 3.21
N SER A 81 -10.71 -8.41 3.07
CA SER A 81 -10.48 -9.76 3.62
C SER A 81 -10.07 -9.74 5.10
N GLY A 82 -10.00 -8.56 5.73
CA GLY A 82 -9.64 -8.40 7.15
C GLY A 82 -8.15 -8.57 7.42
N MET A 83 -7.30 -8.30 6.41
CA MET A 83 -5.86 -8.34 6.59
C MET A 83 -5.34 -7.05 7.22
N PRO A 84 -4.26 -7.10 8.03
CA PRO A 84 -3.63 -5.92 8.58
C PRO A 84 -2.97 -5.08 7.49
N GLU A 85 -2.70 -3.80 7.78
CA GLU A 85 -2.16 -2.86 6.79
C GLU A 85 -0.89 -3.34 6.10
N GLU A 86 0.09 -3.82 6.86
CA GLU A 86 1.36 -4.27 6.30
C GLU A 86 1.18 -5.42 5.30
N VAL A 87 0.16 -6.26 5.47
CA VAL A 87 -0.18 -7.31 4.51
C VAL A 87 -0.99 -6.74 3.34
N CYS A 88 -1.87 -5.76 3.57
CA CYS A 88 -2.56 -5.06 2.49
C CYS A 88 -1.58 -4.38 1.52
N VAL A 89 -0.54 -3.75 2.06
CA VAL A 89 0.55 -3.17 1.24
C VAL A 89 1.30 -4.25 0.48
N SER A 90 1.61 -5.38 1.11
CA SER A 90 2.30 -6.50 0.44
C SER A 90 1.51 -7.03 -0.76
N VAL A 91 0.21 -7.24 -0.60
CA VAL A 91 -0.68 -7.67 -1.70
C VAL A 91 -0.79 -6.60 -2.78
N GLY A 92 -0.93 -5.33 -2.40
CA GLY A 92 -0.94 -4.21 -3.34
C GLY A 92 0.35 -4.11 -4.15
N PHE A 93 1.51 -4.22 -3.51
CA PHE A 93 2.81 -4.19 -4.19
C PHE A 93 2.99 -5.37 -5.14
N ALA A 94 2.56 -6.58 -4.75
CA ALA A 94 2.60 -7.72 -5.64
C ALA A 94 1.73 -7.50 -6.90
N ALA A 95 0.51 -6.96 -6.73
CA ALA A 95 -0.37 -6.65 -7.86
C ALA A 95 0.20 -5.56 -8.77
N ALA A 96 0.77 -4.51 -8.19
CA ALA A 96 1.44 -3.44 -8.93
C ALA A 96 2.64 -3.98 -9.72
N LYS A 97 3.47 -4.84 -9.10
CA LYS A 97 4.63 -5.44 -9.75
C LYS A 97 4.24 -6.26 -10.98
N LEU A 98 3.13 -7.03 -10.92
CA LEU A 98 2.62 -7.74 -12.08
C LEU A 98 2.22 -6.79 -13.21
N ALA A 99 1.56 -5.67 -12.90
CA ALA A 99 1.22 -4.65 -13.90
C ALA A 99 2.48 -4.03 -14.53
N LEU A 100 3.50 -3.76 -13.71
CA LEU A 100 4.77 -3.21 -14.16
C LEU A 100 5.53 -4.11 -15.14
N GLN A 101 5.29 -5.42 -15.06
CA GLN A 101 5.89 -6.46 -15.91
C GLN A 101 4.99 -6.87 -17.09
N CYS A 102 3.84 -6.20 -17.28
CA CYS A 102 2.89 -6.48 -18.34
C CYS A 102 2.90 -5.38 -19.40
N GLN A 103 2.58 -5.73 -20.65
CA GLN A 103 2.34 -4.72 -21.69
C GLN A 103 1.00 -3.99 -21.48
N ALA A 104 -0.02 -4.71 -21.03
CA ALA A 104 -1.33 -4.15 -20.71
C ALA A 104 -1.29 -3.42 -19.35
N ALA A 105 -2.19 -2.44 -19.16
CA ALA A 105 -2.28 -1.70 -17.90
C ALA A 105 -2.73 -2.58 -16.71
N VAL A 106 -3.49 -3.63 -16.99
CA VAL A 106 -3.94 -4.61 -16.00
C VAL A 106 -3.60 -6.01 -16.53
N PRO A 107 -2.88 -6.85 -15.76
CA PRO A 107 -2.61 -8.24 -16.12
C PRO A 107 -3.89 -9.04 -16.36
N ILE A 108 -3.85 -9.99 -17.30
CA ILE A 108 -5.00 -10.88 -17.60
C ILE A 108 -5.28 -11.81 -16.42
N GLU A 109 -4.21 -12.28 -15.76
CA GLU A 109 -4.29 -13.16 -14.60
C GLU A 109 -3.58 -12.50 -13.42
N MET A 110 -4.22 -12.60 -12.25
CA MET A 110 -3.67 -12.19 -10.96
C MET A 110 -3.43 -13.44 -10.11
N PHE A 111 -2.52 -13.35 -9.15
CA PHE A 111 -2.33 -14.41 -8.15
C PHE A 111 -3.56 -14.55 -7.23
N ASP A 112 -3.68 -15.71 -6.57
CA ASP A 112 -4.75 -16.00 -5.61
C ASP A 112 -4.33 -15.75 -4.15
N LYS A 113 -5.22 -16.09 -3.19
CA LYS A 113 -4.96 -15.97 -1.75
C LYS A 113 -3.88 -16.93 -1.22
N GLY A 114 -3.46 -17.91 -2.01
CA GLY A 114 -2.38 -18.83 -1.66
C GLY A 114 -0.99 -18.18 -1.78
N HIS A 115 -0.87 -17.11 -2.58
CA HIS A 115 0.37 -16.39 -2.85
C HIS A 115 1.02 -15.81 -1.59
N GLU A 116 2.36 -15.77 -1.55
CA GLU A 116 3.12 -15.36 -0.36
C GLU A 116 2.83 -13.93 0.12
N CYS A 117 2.44 -13.02 -0.78
CA CYS A 117 2.10 -11.64 -0.41
C CYS A 117 0.95 -11.56 0.61
N TRP A 118 0.09 -12.58 0.71
CA TRP A 118 -0.97 -12.66 1.72
C TRP A 118 -0.48 -13.08 3.11
N LYS A 119 0.76 -13.57 3.22
CA LYS A 119 1.34 -14.13 4.45
C LYS A 119 2.57 -13.36 4.91
N THR A 120 3.18 -12.60 4.00
CA THR A 120 4.42 -11.85 4.25
C THR A 120 4.12 -10.36 4.37
N PRO A 121 4.19 -9.77 5.57
CA PRO A 121 4.07 -8.33 5.77
C PRO A 121 5.09 -7.53 4.96
N ALA A 122 4.65 -6.40 4.40
CA ALA A 122 5.55 -5.41 3.83
C ALA A 122 6.34 -4.70 4.94
N LYS A 123 7.63 -4.48 4.71
CA LYS A 123 8.49 -3.73 5.62
C LYS A 123 8.17 -2.24 5.53
N TYR A 124 8.24 -1.55 6.67
CA TYR A 124 8.04 -0.11 6.73
C TYR A 124 8.92 0.55 7.78
N GLN A 125 8.96 1.88 7.71
CA GLN A 125 9.52 2.74 8.74
C GLN A 125 8.48 3.80 9.12
N THR A 126 8.25 4.01 10.40
CA THR A 126 7.46 5.16 10.88
C THR A 126 8.33 6.40 10.79
N ILE A 127 7.86 7.40 10.05
CA ILE A 127 8.60 8.64 9.78
C ILE A 127 8.00 9.85 10.51
N LEU A 128 6.72 9.81 10.88
CA LEU A 128 6.02 10.80 11.73
C LEU A 128 5.02 10.11 12.64
#